data_AF-A0A556U8A2-F1
#
_entry.id   AF-A0A556U8A2-F1
#
_cell.length_a   1.000
_cell.length_b   1.000
_cell.length_c   1.000
_cell.angle_alpha   90.00
_cell.angle_beta   90.00
_cell.angle_gamma   90.00
#
_symmetry.space_group_name_H-M   'P 1'
#
loop_
_entity.id
_entity.type
_entity.pdbx_description
1 polymer ?
#
loop_
_entity_poly.entity_id
_entity_poly.type
_entity_poly.pdbx_seq_one_letter_code
_entity_poly.pdbx_strand_id
1 'polypeptide(L)'
;MDVTVSELMGNFMESPLVVWVKTFGPLASNSEDKLTMYMELVDGVFLHKIMTHIDPNPTNHRVNKHVNNDINLRIQNLSTVIRHIRNYYQENLQQLILMSLPNILAIAKDPLSALVSSHTEARCSLSTEIDGRMHADRQTEMDGRMHADRQTEMDETGQTD
;
A
#
# COMPACT_ATOMS: atom_id res chain seq x y z
N MET A 1 6.32 -6.78 29.61
CA MET A 1 7.42 -5.94 29.10
C MET A 1 6.76 -4.89 28.26
N ASP A 2 6.88 -3.61 28.61
CA ASP A 2 6.29 -2.52 27.81
C ASP A 2 7.02 -2.45 26.48
N VAL A 3 6.29 -2.60 25.37
CA VAL A 3 6.89 -2.54 24.03
C VAL A 3 7.28 -1.09 23.75
N THR A 4 8.53 -0.87 23.33
CA THR A 4 9.02 0.49 23.05
C THR A 4 8.53 0.98 21.68
N VAL A 5 8.43 2.31 21.51
CA VAL A 5 8.06 2.92 20.20
C VAL A 5 9.02 2.48 19.08
N SER A 6 10.32 2.33 19.39
CA SER A 6 11.32 1.88 18.42
C SER A 6 11.08 0.45 17.97
N GLU A 7 10.69 -0.44 18.89
CA GLU A 7 10.35 -1.82 18.58
C GLU A 7 9.06 -1.91 17.76
N LEU A 8 8.04 -1.12 18.11
CA LEU A 8 6.80 -1.01 17.32
C LEU A 8 7.07 -0.52 15.90
N MET A 9 7.93 0.49 15.76
CA MET A 9 8.38 0.98 14.46
C MET A 9 9.10 -0.11 13.68
N GLY A 10 9.99 -0.84 14.36
CA GLY A 10 10.69 -1.99 13.79
C GLY A 10 9.72 -3.00 13.19
N ASN A 11 8.76 -3.44 14.00
CA ASN A 11 7.76 -4.43 13.61
C ASN A 11 6.86 -3.92 12.48
N PHE A 12 6.47 -2.65 12.51
CA PHE A 12 5.69 -2.06 11.43
C PHE A 12 6.47 -1.97 10.11
N MET A 13 7.74 -1.54 10.16
CA MET A 13 8.63 -1.44 8.98
C MET A 13 8.95 -2.80 8.33
N GLU A 14 8.80 -3.89 9.09
CA GLU A 14 8.99 -5.28 8.67
C GLU A 14 7.68 -5.99 8.35
N SER A 15 6.53 -5.32 8.53
CA SER A 15 5.23 -5.89 8.20
C SER A 15 5.12 -6.20 6.69
N PRO A 16 4.36 -7.23 6.29
CA PRO A 16 4.16 -7.59 4.89
C PRO A 16 3.73 -6.40 4.01
N LEU A 17 2.88 -5.52 4.56
CA LEU A 17 2.43 -4.31 3.90
C LEU A 17 3.61 -3.38 3.56
N VAL A 18 4.49 -3.09 4.53
CA VAL A 18 5.63 -2.19 4.29
C VAL A 18 6.68 -2.85 3.39
N VAL A 19 6.89 -4.16 3.52
CA VAL A 19 7.75 -4.93 2.61
C VAL A 19 7.24 -4.84 1.17
N TRP A 20 5.93 -5.00 0.94
CA TRP A 20 5.31 -4.83 -0.37
C TRP A 20 5.43 -3.38 -0.88
N VAL A 21 5.20 -2.38 -0.02
CA VAL A 21 5.37 -0.96 -0.38
C VAL A 21 6.80 -0.67 -0.87
N LYS A 22 7.82 -1.25 -0.24
CA LYS A 22 9.24 -1.11 -0.64
C LYS A 22 9.54 -1.70 -2.02
N THR A 23 8.71 -2.58 -2.58
CA THR A 23 8.95 -3.12 -3.93
C THR A 23 8.71 -2.09 -5.04
N PHE A 24 8.02 -0.98 -4.76
CA PHE A 24 7.76 0.11 -5.72
C PHE A 24 8.87 1.15 -5.78
N GLY A 25 9.90 1.00 -4.95
CA GLY A 25 11.08 1.86 -4.94
C GLY A 25 11.66 2.03 -3.54
N PRO A 26 12.90 2.55 -3.44
CA PRO A 26 13.55 2.77 -2.16
C PRO A 26 12.81 3.83 -1.35
N LEU A 27 12.50 3.50 -0.10
CA LEU A 27 12.16 4.47 0.94
C LEU A 27 13.49 5.07 1.46
N ALA A 28 13.48 6.36 1.78
CA ALA A 28 14.55 7.11 2.43
C ALA A 28 15.88 7.18 1.69
N SER A 29 15.86 7.14 0.35
CA SER A 29 17.04 7.34 -0.52
C SER A 29 18.33 6.69 0.02
N ASN A 30 18.25 5.40 0.38
CA ASN A 30 19.36 4.56 0.89
C ASN A 30 19.73 4.69 2.37
N SER A 31 18.87 5.27 3.23
CA SER A 31 19.07 5.19 4.68
C SER A 31 18.35 3.96 5.27
N GLU A 32 19.01 3.23 6.16
CA GLU A 32 18.38 2.18 6.97
C GLU A 32 17.65 2.76 8.19
N ASP A 33 17.56 4.09 8.30
CA ASP A 33 16.86 4.75 9.40
C ASP A 33 15.35 4.53 9.28
N LYS A 34 14.84 3.64 10.14
CA LYS A 34 13.43 3.28 10.25
C LYS A 34 12.55 4.50 10.54
N LEU A 35 13.04 5.51 11.26
CA LEU A 35 12.26 6.72 11.52
C LEU A 35 12.07 7.54 10.24
N THR A 36 13.14 7.75 9.48
CA THR A 36 13.09 8.46 8.20
C THR A 36 12.18 7.74 7.20
N MET A 37 12.34 6.41 7.06
CA MET A 37 11.46 5.60 6.21
C MET A 37 9.99 5.71 6.62
N TYR A 38 9.70 5.67 7.91
CA TYR A 38 8.34 5.83 8.41
C TYR A 38 7.76 7.21 8.10
N MET A 39 8.54 8.27 8.27
CA MET A 39 8.08 9.63 8.00
C MET A 39 7.76 9.87 6.51
N GLU A 40 8.47 9.22 5.59
CA GLU A 40 8.13 9.25 4.16
C GLU A 40 6.81 8.54 3.81
N LEU A 41 6.42 7.51 4.56
CA LEU A 41 5.10 6.90 4.38
C LEU A 41 4.00 7.83 4.90
N VAL A 42 4.27 8.46 6.05
CA VAL A 42 3.34 9.30 6.79
C VAL A 42 3.03 10.62 6.07
N ASP A 43 3.91 11.11 5.21
CA ASP A 43 3.68 12.32 4.41
C ASP A 43 2.72 12.10 3.23
N GLY A 44 2.46 10.84 2.87
CA GLY A 44 1.52 10.41 1.83
C GLY A 44 2.00 10.59 0.39
N VAL A 45 3.18 11.14 0.14
CA VAL A 45 3.72 11.38 -1.22
C VAL A 45 4.09 10.06 -1.89
N PHE A 46 4.84 9.21 -1.18
CA PHE A 46 5.25 7.91 -1.71
C PHE A 46 4.05 6.99 -1.91
N LEU A 47 3.11 6.97 -0.96
CA LEU A 47 1.87 6.21 -1.06
C LEU A 47 1.03 6.64 -2.26
N HIS A 48 0.94 7.95 -2.51
CA HIS A 48 0.25 8.45 -3.70
C HIS A 48 0.93 7.98 -4.99
N LYS A 49 2.27 8.00 -5.05
CA LYS A 49 3.01 7.47 -6.21
C LYS A 49 2.67 6.01 -6.48
N ILE A 50 2.56 5.17 -5.44
CA ILE A 50 2.13 3.77 -5.59
C ILE A 50 0.72 3.71 -6.18
N MET A 51 -0.23 4.48 -5.64
CA MET A 51 -1.60 4.49 -6.15
C MET A 51 -1.68 4.89 -7.63
N THR A 52 -0.84 5.84 -8.08
CA THR A 52 -0.78 6.18 -9.52
C THR A 52 -0.16 5.09 -10.40
N HIS A 53 0.69 4.21 -9.85
CA HIS A 53 1.18 3.04 -10.59
C HIS A 53 0.11 1.95 -10.69
N ILE A 54 -0.71 1.78 -9.66
CA ILE A 54 -1.81 0.80 -9.62
C ILE A 54 -2.96 1.24 -10.52
N ASP A 55 -3.34 2.51 -10.43
CA ASP A 55 -4.44 3.10 -11.18
C ASP A 55 -4.02 4.46 -11.77
N PRO A 56 -3.63 4.51 -13.06
CA PRO A 56 -3.15 5.72 -13.70
C PRO A 56 -4.28 6.71 -14.09
N ASN A 57 -5.49 6.54 -13.55
CA ASN A 57 -6.64 7.37 -13.88
C ASN A 57 -6.32 8.89 -13.75
N PRO A 58 -6.59 9.70 -14.79
CA PRO A 58 -6.19 11.10 -14.88
C PRO A 58 -6.93 12.04 -13.91
N THR A 59 -7.87 11.54 -13.11
CA THR A 59 -8.54 12.33 -12.08
C THR A 59 -7.50 12.98 -11.16
N ASN A 60 -7.72 14.26 -10.85
CA ASN A 60 -6.72 15.23 -10.38
C ASN A 60 -6.24 14.90 -8.94
N HIS A 61 -5.48 13.83 -8.78
CA HIS A 61 -4.97 13.32 -7.50
C HIS A 61 -3.66 14.04 -7.08
N ARG A 62 -3.54 15.34 -7.35
CA ARG A 62 -2.31 16.07 -7.02
C ARG A 62 -2.08 16.06 -5.50
N VAL A 63 -0.86 15.71 -5.10
CA VAL A 63 -0.38 15.79 -3.73
C VAL A 63 0.70 16.85 -3.58
N ASN A 64 0.86 17.35 -2.36
CA ASN A 64 1.91 18.29 -2.00
C ASN A 64 3.25 17.55 -1.87
N LYS A 65 4.21 17.85 -2.76
CA LYS A 65 5.53 17.18 -2.77
C LYS A 65 6.48 17.70 -1.67
N HIS A 66 6.31 18.94 -1.25
CA HIS A 66 7.15 19.58 -0.25
C HIS A 66 6.36 19.75 1.05
N VAL A 67 6.25 18.65 1.80
CA VAL A 67 5.40 18.59 2.99
C VAL A 67 6.04 19.30 4.18
N ASN A 68 7.39 19.26 4.32
CA ASN A 68 8.15 19.94 5.38
C ASN A 68 7.59 19.69 6.80
N ASN A 69 7.07 18.48 7.04
CA ASN A 69 6.37 18.09 8.27
C ASN A 69 5.15 18.96 8.65
N ASP A 70 4.56 19.69 7.70
CA ASP A 70 3.31 20.43 7.89
C ASP A 70 2.13 19.47 8.03
N ILE A 71 1.44 19.56 9.16
CA ILE A 71 0.32 18.67 9.51
C ILE A 71 -0.82 18.78 8.50
N ASN A 72 -1.15 19.98 8.01
CA ASN A 72 -2.24 20.17 7.07
C ASN A 72 -1.91 19.56 5.71
N LEU A 73 -0.67 19.71 5.25
CA LEU A 73 -0.22 19.10 4.00
C LEU A 73 -0.23 17.57 4.09
N ARG A 74 0.15 16.99 5.24
CA ARG A 74 0.04 15.55 5.50
C ARG A 74 -1.40 15.08 5.47
N ILE A 75 -2.32 15.80 6.13
CA ILE A 75 -3.76 15.51 6.10
C ILE A 75 -4.27 15.50 4.66
N GLN A 76 -3.92 16.52 3.86
CA GLN A 76 -4.37 16.63 2.46
C GLN A 76 -3.84 15.47 1.60
N ASN A 77 -2.56 15.15 1.72
CA ASN A 77 -1.94 14.05 0.97
C ASN A 77 -2.57 12.71 1.34
N LEU A 78 -2.66 12.39 2.64
CA LEU A 78 -3.26 11.14 3.11
C LEU A 78 -4.75 11.04 2.75
N SER A 79 -5.50 12.15 2.80
CA SER A 79 -6.90 12.19 2.33
C SER A 79 -7.01 11.85 0.84
N THR A 80 -6.07 12.35 0.03
CA THR A 80 -6.00 12.05 -1.41
C THR A 80 -5.73 10.57 -1.64
N VAL A 81 -4.78 9.98 -0.90
CA VAL A 81 -4.46 8.55 -0.97
C VAL A 81 -5.67 7.69 -0.59
N ILE A 82 -6.32 7.96 0.55
CA ILE A 82 -7.49 7.19 0.99
C ILE A 82 -8.64 7.28 -0.02
N ARG A 83 -8.88 8.47 -0.58
CA ARG A 83 -9.91 8.64 -1.60
C ARG A 83 -9.58 7.83 -2.86
N HIS A 84 -8.33 7.84 -3.31
CA HIS A 84 -7.90 7.05 -4.48
C HIS A 84 -8.07 5.55 -4.23
N ILE A 85 -7.64 5.06 -3.07
CA ILE A 85 -7.86 3.65 -2.66
C ILE A 85 -9.35 3.32 -2.72
N ARG A 86 -10.21 4.13 -2.09
CA ARG A 86 -11.65 3.87 -2.08
C ARG A 86 -12.23 3.81 -3.49
N ASN A 87 -11.89 4.77 -4.34
CA ASN A 87 -12.39 4.82 -5.71
C ASN A 87 -11.93 3.59 -6.49
N TYR A 88 -10.67 3.18 -6.36
CA TYR A 88 -10.16 1.98 -7.03
C TYR A 88 -10.93 0.71 -6.63
N TYR A 89 -11.17 0.51 -5.33
CA TYR A 89 -11.95 -0.66 -4.87
C TYR A 89 -13.40 -0.62 -5.35
N GLN A 90 -14.03 0.55 -5.33
CA GLN A 90 -15.45 0.68 -5.68
C GLN A 90 -15.71 0.67 -7.18
N GLU A 91 -14.90 1.40 -7.95
CA GLU A 91 -15.10 1.64 -9.38
C GLU A 91 -14.42 0.58 -10.25
N ASN A 92 -13.19 0.17 -9.91
CA ASN A 92 -12.44 -0.81 -10.71
C ASN A 92 -12.71 -2.25 -10.26
N LEU A 93 -12.65 -2.53 -8.95
CA LEU A 93 -12.82 -3.88 -8.42
C LEU A 93 -14.28 -4.24 -8.11
N GLN A 94 -15.19 -3.25 -8.07
CA GLN A 94 -16.58 -3.42 -7.65
C GLN A 94 -16.72 -4.09 -6.26
N GLN A 95 -15.78 -3.80 -5.35
CA GLN A 95 -15.72 -4.34 -3.99
C GLN A 95 -15.93 -3.25 -2.94
N LEU A 96 -16.69 -3.59 -1.89
CA LEU A 96 -16.91 -2.69 -0.76
C LEU A 96 -15.79 -2.85 0.28
N ILE A 97 -15.17 -1.73 0.67
CA ILE A 97 -14.25 -1.69 1.79
C ILE A 97 -15.06 -1.77 3.10
N LEU A 98 -15.09 -2.96 3.72
CA LEU A 98 -15.82 -3.22 4.97
C LEU A 98 -15.01 -2.91 6.24
N MET A 99 -13.72 -2.64 6.09
CA MET A 99 -12.82 -2.33 7.20
C MET A 99 -12.86 -0.84 7.58
N SER A 100 -12.47 -0.54 8.82
CA SER A 100 -12.21 0.83 9.25
C SER A 100 -11.01 1.39 8.47
N LEU A 101 -11.21 2.57 7.87
CA LEU A 101 -10.11 3.27 7.20
C LEU A 101 -9.15 3.86 8.24
N PRO A 102 -7.86 4.00 7.91
CA PRO A 102 -6.88 4.64 8.77
C PRO A 102 -7.33 6.02 9.24
N ASN A 103 -7.17 6.33 10.53
CA ASN A 103 -7.48 7.64 11.07
C ASN A 103 -6.41 8.66 10.64
N ILE A 104 -6.65 9.34 9.52
CA ILE A 104 -5.73 10.33 8.94
C ILE A 104 -5.37 11.42 9.94
N LEU A 105 -6.33 11.88 10.75
CA LEU A 105 -6.09 12.97 11.71
C LEU A 105 -5.12 12.53 12.82
N ALA A 106 -5.26 11.30 13.30
CA ALA A 106 -4.33 10.74 14.27
C ALA A 106 -2.93 10.60 13.66
N ILE A 107 -2.83 9.97 12.48
CA ILE A 107 -1.56 9.76 11.78
C ILE A 107 -0.87 11.08 11.47
N ALA A 108 -1.59 12.09 10.98
CA ALA A 108 -1.00 13.36 10.58
C ALA A 108 -0.56 14.23 11.76
N LYS A 109 -1.32 14.25 12.87
CA LYS A 109 -1.00 15.09 14.03
C LYS A 109 0.11 14.49 14.90
N ASP A 110 0.03 13.20 15.16
CA ASP A 110 0.98 12.49 16.02
C ASP A 110 1.21 11.08 15.48
N PRO A 111 2.09 10.92 14.48
CA PRO A 111 2.28 9.64 13.81
C PRO A 111 2.84 8.57 14.75
N LEU A 112 3.72 8.93 15.70
CA LEU A 112 4.28 7.97 16.66
C LEU A 112 3.22 7.49 17.66
N SER A 113 2.38 8.39 18.18
CA SER A 113 1.27 7.99 19.03
C SER A 113 0.22 7.17 18.28
N ALA A 114 -0.03 7.49 17.00
CA ALA A 114 -0.91 6.70 16.15
C ALA A 114 -0.38 5.27 15.94
N LEU A 115 0.94 5.12 15.76
CA LEU A 115 1.61 3.82 15.69
C LEU A 115 1.44 3.03 17.00
N VAL A 116 1.63 3.66 18.15
CA VAL A 116 1.41 3.04 19.48
C VAL A 116 -0.06 2.64 19.66
N SER A 117 -0.99 3.52 19.31
CA SER A 117 -2.43 3.30 19.44
C SER A 117 -2.90 2.13 18.57
N SER A 118 -2.35 2.01 17.36
CA SER A 118 -2.64 0.88 16.45
C SER A 118 -2.14 -0.46 16.97
N HIS A 119 -1.14 -0.46 17.88
CA HIS A 119 -0.67 -1.66 18.55
C HIS A 119 -1.51 -2.01 19.78
N THR A 120 -1.96 -0.99 20.52
CA THR A 120 -2.79 -1.19 21.73
C THR A 120 -4.25 -1.54 21.41
N GLU A 121 -4.77 -1.06 20.28
CA GLU A 121 -6.05 -1.52 19.72
C GLU A 121 -5.81 -2.81 18.92
N ALA A 122 -5.86 -3.94 19.61
CA ALA A 122 -5.75 -5.26 19.01
C ALA A 122 -6.78 -5.44 17.87
N ARG A 123 -6.31 -5.44 16.61
CA ARG A 123 -6.29 -6.60 15.67
C ARG A 123 -6.13 -6.15 14.21
N CYS A 124 -4.94 -6.42 13.67
CA CYS A 124 -4.67 -7.28 12.51
C CYS A 124 -5.87 -7.74 11.63
N SER A 125 -6.61 -6.82 11.01
CA SER A 125 -7.53 -7.17 9.89
C SER A 125 -7.03 -6.68 8.52
N LEU A 126 -6.03 -5.80 8.49
CA LEU A 126 -5.49 -5.23 7.24
C LEU A 126 -4.39 -6.09 6.60
N SER A 127 -3.60 -6.86 7.36
CA SER A 127 -2.42 -7.57 6.82
C SER A 127 -2.72 -8.95 6.26
N THR A 128 -3.79 -9.62 6.68
CA THR A 128 -4.08 -11.02 6.30
C THR A 128 -5.03 -11.12 5.11
N GLU A 129 -6.01 -10.22 4.98
CA GLU A 129 -6.99 -10.28 3.88
C GLU A 129 -6.53 -9.57 2.61
N ILE A 130 -5.80 -8.46 2.71
CA ILE A 130 -5.26 -7.77 1.52
C ILE A 130 -4.12 -8.58 0.90
N ASP A 131 -3.28 -9.21 1.72
CA ASP A 131 -2.22 -10.11 1.24
C ASP A 131 -2.82 -11.36 0.57
N GLY A 132 -3.83 -11.99 1.20
CA GLY A 132 -4.53 -13.13 0.60
C GLY A 132 -5.24 -12.82 -0.71
N ARG A 133 -5.89 -11.66 -0.84
CA ARG A 133 -6.62 -11.28 -2.07
C ARG A 133 -5.71 -10.79 -3.19
N MET A 134 -4.66 -10.02 -2.90
CA MET A 134 -3.67 -9.63 -3.93
C MET A 134 -2.82 -10.81 -4.41
N HIS A 135 -2.52 -11.80 -3.55
CA HIS A 135 -1.84 -13.02 -3.99
C HIS A 135 -2.74 -13.93 -4.83
N ALA A 136 -4.03 -14.04 -4.48
CA ALA A 136 -4.99 -14.86 -5.23
C ALA A 136 -5.22 -14.36 -6.67
N ASP A 137 -5.32 -13.04 -6.85
CA ASP A 137 -5.50 -12.44 -8.19
C ASP A 137 -4.28 -12.66 -9.08
N ARG A 138 -3.05 -12.48 -8.54
CA ARG A 138 -1.83 -12.72 -9.32
C ARG A 138 -1.57 -14.19 -9.65
N GLN A 139 -1.96 -15.12 -8.80
CA GLN A 139 -1.85 -16.55 -9.09
C GLN A 139 -2.80 -16.96 -10.22
N THR A 140 -4.03 -16.43 -10.21
CA THR A 140 -5.04 -16.71 -11.24
C THR A 140 -4.64 -16.13 -12.60
N GLU A 141 -4.01 -14.95 -12.63
CA GLU A 141 -3.47 -14.37 -13.88
C GLU A 141 -2.25 -15.13 -14.42
N MET A 142 -1.34 -15.59 -13.55
CA MET A 142 -0.17 -16.35 -13.98
C MET A 142 -0.52 -17.77 -14.46
N ASP A 143 -1.46 -18.45 -13.79
CA ASP A 143 -1.97 -19.75 -14.21
C ASP A 143 -2.75 -19.64 -15.53
N GLY A 144 -3.53 -18.56 -15.71
CA GLY A 144 -4.21 -18.26 -16.97
C GLY A 144 -3.25 -18.04 -18.15
N ARG A 145 -2.11 -17.38 -17.92
CA ARG A 145 -1.06 -17.20 -18.95
C ARG A 145 -0.32 -18.49 -19.28
N MET A 146 0.00 -19.33 -18.28
CA MET A 146 0.62 -20.63 -18.53
C MET A 146 -0.29 -21.60 -19.31
N HIS A 147 -1.60 -21.55 -19.06
CA HIS A 147 -2.56 -22.34 -19.83
C HIS A 147 -2.74 -21.81 -21.26
N ALA A 148 -2.76 -20.49 -21.44
CA ALA A 148 -2.83 -19.88 -22.77
C ALA A 148 -1.60 -20.20 -23.63
N ASP A 149 -0.38 -20.05 -23.08
CA ASP A 149 0.86 -20.36 -23.80
C ASP A 149 0.95 -21.85 -24.18
N ARG A 150 0.50 -22.76 -23.31
CA ARG A 150 0.39 -24.20 -23.65
C ARG A 150 -0.62 -24.48 -24.76
N GLN A 151 -1.73 -23.73 -24.81
CA GLN A 151 -2.73 -23.90 -25.87
C GLN A 151 -2.21 -23.37 -27.21
N THR A 152 -1.45 -22.27 -27.20
CA THR A 152 -0.83 -21.68 -28.40
C THR A 152 0.29 -22.57 -28.95
N GLU A 153 1.12 -23.18 -28.10
CA GLU A 153 2.15 -24.15 -28.54
C GLU A 153 1.57 -25.43 -29.16
N MET A 154 0.39 -25.88 -28.71
CA MET A 154 -0.29 -27.06 -29.28
C MET A 154 -0.97 -26.76 -30.63
N ASP A 155 -1.47 -25.53 -30.85
CA ASP A 155 -2.04 -25.12 -32.14
C ASP A 155 -0.94 -24.85 -33.18
N GLU A 156 0.23 -24.35 -32.77
CA GLU A 156 1.37 -24.13 -33.68
C GLU A 156 2.07 -25.43 -34.09
N THR A 157 2.03 -26.48 -33.25
CA THR A 157 2.61 -27.79 -33.57
C THR A 157 1.66 -28.74 -34.30
N GLY A 158 0.37 -28.38 -34.43
CA GLY A 158 -0.64 -29.09 -35.20
C GLY A 158 -0.75 -28.69 -36.67
N GLN A 159 0.06 -27.73 -37.14
CA GLN A 159 0.01 -27.17 -38.50
C GLN A 159 1.38 -27.20 -39.19
N THR A 160 2.02 -28.37 -39.19
CA THR A 160 3.02 -28.73 -40.21
C THR A 160 2.83 -30.20 -40.58
N ASP A 161 2.19 -30.40 -41.73
CA ASP A 161 2.05 -31.61 -42.57
C ASP A 161 1.82 -32.99 -41.91
#